data_AF-A0A2B4RMX1-F1
#
_entry.id   AF-A0A2B4RMX1-F1
#
_cell.length_a   1.000
_cell.length_b   1.000
_cell.length_c   1.000
_cell.angle_alpha   90.00
_cell.angle_beta   90.00
_cell.angle_gamma   90.00
#
_symmetry.space_group_name_H-M   'P 1'
#
loop_
_entity.id
_entity.type
_entity.pdbx_description
1 polymer ?
#
loop_
_entity_poly.entity_id
_entity_poly.type
_entity_poly.pdbx_seq_one_letter_code
_entity_poly.pdbx_strand_id
1 'polypeptide(L)'
;MKTEDHWPKCIGTLERISDEDPEVKKEAKAGGASRKEGPELVEEMIKLFSSWHKLKKFTAWVLRYKENLRNCGECLKNPQDQKKTKIATPILVKEMQVAERDILKYVQRKSFPEEMEILKSKETNNEMICIQPQSRTKLIKKSSAIYKLDPRLVDGLLLVSGRLRSALIPESAKHQVILPKDNHVSNLIIQYYHLASVHSGREHVLSLLQQRFWVIRANSAVRRLLSRCFSCRRRQAPVAEQKMAHLPEDRVTANKPPFTFVGLDFFGLFIAKRGRSEALRRFIGRREKPEQIRSDNGGNFVKGSKETSNAIWEWNHQNIDAYLLQHEGIITLEVKSAG
;
A
#
# COMPACT_ATOMS: atom_id res chain seq x y z
N MET A 1 -28.73 -34.51 -57.92
CA MET A 1 -28.87 -33.06 -57.64
C MET A 1 -29.59 -32.45 -58.83
N LYS A 2 -30.72 -31.76 -58.62
CA LYS A 2 -31.47 -31.11 -59.72
C LYS A 2 -30.70 -29.88 -60.21
N THR A 3 -30.67 -29.65 -61.52
CA THR A 3 -29.99 -28.53 -62.18
C THR A 3 -30.68 -27.19 -61.91
N GLU A 4 -29.91 -26.10 -62.01
CA GLU A 4 -30.27 -24.71 -61.61
C GLU A 4 -31.58 -24.17 -62.24
N ASP A 5 -32.04 -24.76 -63.34
CA ASP A 5 -33.29 -24.37 -64.02
C ASP A 5 -34.57 -24.64 -63.20
N HIS A 6 -34.49 -25.42 -62.12
CA HIS A 6 -35.62 -25.70 -61.22
C HIS A 6 -35.77 -24.67 -60.09
N TRP A 7 -34.90 -23.67 -60.02
CA TRP A 7 -34.99 -22.64 -59.01
C TRP A 7 -36.12 -21.67 -59.37
N PRO A 8 -36.96 -21.26 -58.41
CA PRO A 8 -37.98 -20.26 -58.67
C PRO A 8 -37.31 -18.98 -59.19
N LYS A 9 -37.62 -18.63 -60.44
CA LYS A 9 -37.14 -17.39 -61.07
C LYS A 9 -37.71 -16.22 -60.27
N CYS A 10 -36.85 -15.28 -59.87
CA CYS A 10 -37.27 -14.07 -59.16
C CYS A 10 -38.40 -13.38 -59.91
N ILE A 11 -39.60 -13.40 -59.31
CA ILE A 11 -40.72 -12.58 -59.77
C ILE A 11 -40.30 -11.13 -59.54
N GLY A 12 -40.30 -10.37 -60.62
CA GLY A 12 -39.85 -8.98 -60.64
C GLY A 12 -40.68 -8.08 -59.71
N THR A 13 -39.98 -7.08 -59.18
CA THR A 13 -40.50 -5.92 -58.45
C THR A 13 -41.29 -6.27 -57.19
N LEU A 14 -40.57 -6.42 -56.07
CA LEU A 14 -41.17 -6.26 -54.74
C LEU A 14 -41.82 -4.87 -54.70
N GLU A 15 -43.15 -4.84 -54.62
CA GLU A 15 -43.89 -3.62 -54.33
C GLU A 15 -43.31 -3.00 -53.04
N ARG A 16 -43.16 -1.67 -53.06
CA ARG A 16 -42.61 -0.92 -51.94
C ARG A 16 -43.57 -1.07 -50.76
N ILE A 17 -43.21 -1.92 -49.80
CA ILE A 17 -43.96 -2.17 -48.57
C ILE A 17 -44.22 -0.81 -47.90
N SER A 18 -45.47 -0.54 -47.48
CA SER A 18 -45.82 0.74 -46.87
C SER A 18 -45.17 0.87 -45.49
N ASP A 19 -44.80 2.10 -45.12
CA ASP A 19 -44.11 2.40 -43.86
C ASP A 19 -45.00 2.18 -42.62
N GLU A 20 -46.26 1.80 -42.79
CA GLU A 20 -47.21 1.48 -41.71
C GLU A 20 -47.26 -0.02 -41.33
N ASP A 21 -46.53 -0.90 -42.02
CA ASP A 21 -46.50 -2.33 -41.73
C ASP A 21 -45.86 -2.62 -40.34
N PRO A 22 -46.52 -3.37 -39.43
CA PRO A 22 -46.01 -3.68 -38.10
C PRO A 22 -44.70 -4.50 -38.10
N GLU A 23 -44.34 -5.16 -39.20
CA GLU A 23 -43.08 -5.90 -39.35
C GLU A 23 -41.91 -5.03 -39.84
N VAL A 24 -42.18 -3.79 -40.28
CA VAL A 24 -41.14 -2.83 -40.69
C VAL A 24 -40.53 -2.17 -39.44
N LYS A 25 -39.25 -2.46 -39.19
CA LYS A 25 -38.48 -1.83 -38.11
C LYS A 25 -38.42 -0.31 -38.32
N LYS A 26 -39.22 0.44 -37.57
CA LYS A 26 -39.19 1.91 -37.52
C LYS A 26 -37.76 2.40 -37.27
N GLU A 27 -37.33 3.41 -38.02
CA GLU A 27 -35.98 3.97 -37.95
C GLU A 27 -35.55 4.24 -36.50
N ALA A 28 -34.33 3.80 -36.16
CA ALA A 28 -33.77 3.92 -34.83
C ALA A 28 -33.66 5.39 -34.44
N LYS A 29 -34.56 5.86 -33.57
CA LYS A 29 -34.46 7.19 -32.95
C LYS A 29 -33.21 7.21 -32.06
N ALA A 30 -32.10 7.71 -32.60
CA ALA A 30 -30.89 7.97 -31.85
C ALA A 30 -31.08 9.22 -30.96
N GLY A 31 -31.44 9.00 -29.70
CA GLY A 31 -31.47 10.07 -28.69
C GLY A 31 -30.06 10.45 -28.27
N GLY A 32 -29.62 11.66 -28.60
CA GLY A 32 -28.36 12.22 -28.12
C GLY A 32 -28.49 12.76 -26.70
N ALA A 33 -27.97 12.05 -25.71
CA ALA A 33 -27.86 12.55 -24.34
C ALA A 33 -26.55 13.34 -24.19
N SER A 34 -26.63 14.68 -24.14
CA SER A 34 -25.49 15.54 -23.84
C SER A 34 -25.35 15.69 -22.33
N ARG A 35 -24.52 14.85 -21.70
CA ARG A 35 -24.05 15.08 -20.32
C ARG A 35 -22.95 16.15 -20.41
N LYS A 36 -23.07 17.25 -19.66
CA LYS A 36 -21.98 18.22 -19.53
C LYS A 36 -20.74 17.48 -19.02
N GLU A 37 -19.78 17.22 -19.90
CA GLU A 37 -18.51 16.57 -19.59
C GLU A 37 -17.71 17.50 -18.67
N GLY A 38 -17.86 17.32 -17.36
CA GLY A 38 -17.03 18.01 -16.38
C GLY A 38 -15.59 17.49 -16.43
N PRO A 39 -14.60 18.30 -16.01
CA PRO A 39 -13.20 17.88 -15.81
C PRO A 39 -13.03 16.76 -14.75
N GLU A 40 -14.13 16.33 -14.13
CA GLU A 40 -14.22 15.35 -13.05
C GLU A 40 -14.08 13.91 -13.55
N LEU A 41 -14.53 13.57 -14.76
CA LEU A 41 -14.49 12.18 -15.25
C LEU A 41 -13.06 11.64 -15.29
N VAL A 42 -12.11 12.44 -15.80
CA VAL A 42 -10.69 12.05 -15.84
C VAL A 42 -10.11 11.89 -14.44
N GLU A 43 -10.53 12.73 -13.49
CA GLU A 43 -10.06 12.64 -12.11
C GLU A 43 -10.64 11.43 -11.37
N GLU A 44 -11.94 11.15 -11.54
CA GLU A 44 -12.58 9.93 -11.05
C GLU A 44 -11.86 8.70 -11.59
N MET A 45 -11.58 8.66 -12.89
CA MET A 45 -10.80 7.58 -13.50
C MET A 45 -9.42 7.45 -12.87
N ILE A 46 -8.68 8.55 -12.68
CA ILE A 46 -7.37 8.53 -12.05
C ILE A 46 -7.43 7.98 -10.61
N LYS A 47 -8.47 8.36 -9.84
CA LYS A 47 -8.67 7.91 -8.45
C LYS A 47 -8.93 6.39 -8.35
N LEU A 48 -9.50 5.77 -9.39
CA LEU A 48 -9.73 4.31 -9.42
C LEU A 48 -8.43 3.49 -9.42
N PHE A 49 -7.31 4.07 -9.86
CA PHE A 49 -6.05 3.35 -9.93
C PHE A 49 -5.26 3.43 -8.64
N SER A 50 -4.78 2.28 -8.17
CA SER A 50 -3.90 2.15 -6.99
C SER A 50 -2.41 1.97 -7.32
N SER A 51 -2.07 1.85 -8.61
CA SER A 51 -0.70 1.64 -9.06
C SER A 51 -0.35 2.59 -10.19
N TRP A 52 0.80 3.26 -10.06
CA TRP A 52 1.35 4.13 -11.09
C TRP A 52 1.54 3.43 -12.42
N HIS A 53 2.05 2.19 -12.41
CA HIS A 53 2.27 1.43 -13.64
C HIS A 53 0.96 1.08 -14.35
N LYS A 54 -0.07 0.68 -13.58
CA LYS A 54 -1.40 0.38 -14.13
C LYS A 54 -2.04 1.62 -14.75
N LEU A 55 -1.93 2.78 -14.10
CA LEU A 55 -2.41 4.05 -14.63
C LEU A 55 -1.71 4.40 -15.94
N LYS A 56 -0.37 4.34 -16.01
CA LYS A 56 0.39 4.61 -17.24
C LYS A 56 -0.02 3.68 -18.39
N LYS A 57 -0.16 2.38 -18.12
CA LYS A 57 -0.56 1.39 -19.12
C LYS A 57 -1.98 1.65 -19.63
N PHE A 58 -2.90 1.95 -18.73
CA PHE A 58 -4.28 2.29 -19.08
C PHE A 58 -4.34 3.55 -19.94
N THR A 59 -3.69 4.63 -19.52
CA THR A 59 -3.66 5.88 -20.30
C THR A 59 -2.98 5.68 -21.65
N ALA A 60 -1.94 4.83 -21.76
CA ALA A 60 -1.32 4.48 -23.03
C ALA A 60 -2.30 3.77 -23.98
N TRP A 61 -3.13 2.84 -23.47
CA TRP A 61 -4.20 2.22 -24.27
C TRP A 61 -5.23 3.26 -24.73
N VAL A 62 -5.65 4.17 -23.86
CA VAL A 62 -6.61 5.22 -24.21
C VAL A 62 -6.05 6.15 -25.30
N LEU A 63 -4.78 6.55 -25.19
CA LEU A 63 -4.12 7.38 -26.20
C LEU A 63 -3.98 6.65 -27.54
N ARG A 64 -3.63 5.36 -27.52
CA ARG A 64 -3.56 4.53 -28.73
C ARG A 64 -4.95 4.39 -29.37
N TYR A 65 -5.98 4.17 -28.57
CA TYR A 65 -7.35 4.09 -29.05
C TYR A 65 -7.79 5.41 -29.69
N LYS A 66 -7.51 6.54 -29.04
CA LYS A 66 -7.74 7.88 -29.60
C LYS A 66 -7.02 8.08 -30.94
N GLU A 67 -5.77 7.65 -31.04
CA GLU A 67 -4.98 7.75 -32.28
C GLU A 67 -5.53 6.84 -33.38
N ASN A 68 -5.98 5.63 -33.04
CA ASN A 68 -6.64 4.75 -33.99
C ASN A 68 -7.94 5.37 -34.52
N LEU A 69 -8.77 5.97 -33.66
CA LEU A 69 -9.99 6.66 -34.09
C LEU A 69 -9.71 7.84 -35.02
N ARG A 70 -8.65 8.62 -34.73
CA ARG A 70 -8.20 9.72 -35.60
C ARG A 70 -7.75 9.20 -36.95
N ASN A 71 -6.93 8.15 -36.97
CA ASN A 71 -6.49 7.53 -38.21
C ASN A 71 -7.67 6.96 -39.01
N CYS A 72 -8.64 6.30 -38.37
CA CYS A 72 -9.86 5.85 -39.05
C CYS A 72 -10.63 7.02 -39.68
N GLY A 73 -10.73 8.15 -38.98
CA GLY A 73 -11.35 9.37 -39.51
C GLY A 73 -10.57 10.01 -40.67
N GLU A 74 -9.24 9.97 -40.65
CA GLU A 74 -8.38 10.43 -41.74
C GLU A 74 -8.45 9.51 -42.96
N CYS A 75 -8.45 8.18 -42.75
CA CYS A 75 -8.63 7.18 -43.80
C CYS A 75 -10.00 7.31 -44.47
N LEU A 76 -11.02 7.77 -43.75
CA LEU A 76 -12.35 8.06 -44.31
C LEU A 76 -12.31 9.27 -45.28
N LYS A 77 -11.39 10.22 -45.06
CA LYS A 77 -11.23 11.42 -45.90
C LYS A 77 -10.31 11.16 -47.10
N ASN A 78 -9.26 10.38 -46.90
CA ASN A 78 -8.28 10.01 -47.93
C ASN A 78 -8.13 8.47 -47.99
N PRO A 79 -8.79 7.79 -48.95
CA PRO A 79 -8.76 6.33 -49.06
C PRO A 79 -7.37 5.72 -49.34
N GLN A 80 -6.40 6.54 -49.80
CA GLN A 80 -5.06 6.08 -50.16
C GLN A 80 -4.11 5.94 -48.95
N ASP A 81 -4.38 6.62 -47.83
CA ASP A 81 -3.56 6.55 -46.61
C ASP A 81 -4.11 5.50 -45.63
N GLN A 82 -4.16 4.22 -46.02
CA GLN A 82 -4.52 3.14 -45.09
C GLN A 82 -3.40 2.90 -44.06
N LYS A 83 -3.32 3.74 -43.03
CA LYS A 83 -2.46 3.49 -41.86
C LYS A 83 -3.02 2.29 -41.10
N LYS A 84 -2.24 1.20 -41.02
CA LYS A 84 -2.60 -0.02 -40.25
C LYS A 84 -2.94 0.34 -38.80
N THR A 85 -4.16 0.02 -38.37
CA THR A 85 -4.61 0.17 -36.98
C THR A 85 -3.84 -0.79 -36.07
N LYS A 86 -3.20 -0.25 -35.02
CA LYS A 86 -2.26 -1.00 -34.14
C LYS A 86 -2.96 -1.85 -33.07
N ILE A 87 -4.18 -2.32 -33.33
CA ILE A 87 -5.07 -2.90 -32.30
C ILE A 87 -4.49 -4.18 -31.68
N ALA A 88 -3.80 -5.01 -32.46
CA ALA A 88 -3.29 -6.32 -32.00
C ALA A 88 -1.87 -6.30 -31.41
N THR A 89 -1.18 -5.16 -31.38
CA THR A 89 0.22 -5.09 -30.93
C THR A 89 0.33 -4.82 -29.43
N PRO A 90 1.30 -5.40 -28.70
CA PRO A 90 1.59 -5.01 -27.31
C PRO A 90 1.91 -3.51 -27.18
N ILE A 91 1.70 -2.93 -25.99
CA ILE A 91 2.09 -1.54 -25.74
C ILE A 91 3.61 -1.39 -25.75
N LEU A 92 4.10 -0.42 -26.50
CA LEU A 92 5.53 -0.07 -26.49
C LEU A 92 5.86 0.85 -25.31
N VAL A 93 7.10 0.78 -24.84
CA VAL A 93 7.63 1.66 -23.79
C VAL A 93 7.51 3.14 -24.18
N LYS A 94 7.70 3.47 -25.47
CA LYS A 94 7.55 4.84 -25.99
C LYS A 94 6.13 5.39 -25.76
N GLU A 95 5.10 4.58 -25.96
CA GLU A 95 3.71 4.98 -25.71
C GLU A 95 3.44 5.17 -24.22
N MET A 96 4.03 4.32 -23.36
CA MET A 96 3.96 4.52 -21.91
C MET A 96 4.64 5.82 -21.46
N GLN A 97 5.73 6.22 -22.09
CA GLN A 97 6.40 7.49 -21.82
C GLN A 97 5.57 8.70 -22.28
N VAL A 98 4.88 8.59 -23.43
CA VAL A 98 3.92 9.61 -23.87
C VAL A 98 2.77 9.72 -22.87
N ALA A 99 2.19 8.60 -22.46
CA ALA A 99 1.13 8.57 -21.45
C ALA A 99 1.58 9.17 -20.12
N GLU A 100 2.79 8.84 -19.66
CA GLU A 100 3.39 9.43 -18.47
C GLU A 100 3.45 10.96 -18.56
N ARG A 101 3.93 11.50 -19.68
CA ARG A 101 3.98 12.95 -19.89
C ARG A 101 2.59 13.58 -19.91
N ASP A 102 1.61 12.97 -20.56
CA ASP A 102 0.25 13.51 -20.65
C ASP A 102 -0.47 13.54 -19.29
N ILE A 103 -0.29 12.50 -18.46
CA ILE A 103 -0.81 12.49 -17.09
C ILE A 103 -0.19 13.63 -16.28
N LEU A 104 1.13 13.81 -16.37
CA LEU A 104 1.84 14.87 -15.66
C LEU A 104 1.39 16.25 -16.12
N LYS A 105 1.22 16.46 -17.43
CA LYS A 105 0.66 17.69 -18.00
C LYS A 105 -0.71 17.97 -17.41
N TYR A 106 -1.62 17.00 -17.42
CA TYR A 106 -2.97 17.16 -16.87
C TYR A 106 -2.94 17.58 -15.39
N VAL A 107 -2.13 16.91 -14.58
CA VAL A 107 -1.95 17.24 -13.16
C VAL A 107 -1.47 18.68 -12.97
N GLN A 108 -0.48 19.11 -13.76
CA GLN A 108 0.07 20.46 -13.67
C GLN A 108 -0.92 21.53 -14.14
N ARG A 109 -1.67 21.30 -15.23
CA ARG A 109 -2.70 22.24 -15.71
C ARG A 109 -3.75 22.50 -14.64
N LYS A 110 -4.12 21.46 -13.89
CA LYS A 110 -5.12 21.55 -12.84
C LYS A 110 -4.60 22.23 -11.58
N SER A 111 -3.37 21.91 -11.17
CA SER A 111 -2.81 22.41 -9.90
C SER A 111 -2.17 23.79 -10.01
N PHE A 112 -1.66 24.18 -11.18
CA PHE A 112 -0.94 25.44 -11.41
C PHE A 112 -1.47 26.17 -12.67
N PRO A 113 -2.78 26.47 -12.76
CA PRO A 113 -3.36 27.04 -13.98
C PRO A 113 -2.83 28.45 -14.26
N GLU A 114 -2.74 29.31 -13.26
CA GLU A 114 -2.27 30.69 -13.41
C GLU A 114 -0.82 30.72 -13.88
N GLU A 115 0.04 29.91 -13.27
CA GLU A 115 1.47 29.89 -13.57
C GLU A 115 1.75 29.29 -14.96
N MET A 116 0.95 28.32 -15.39
CA MET A 116 1.01 27.75 -16.73
C MET A 116 0.69 28.80 -17.81
N GLU A 117 -0.36 29.60 -17.63
CA GLU A 117 -0.76 30.62 -18.62
C GLU A 117 0.24 31.79 -18.68
N ILE A 118 0.78 32.21 -17.52
CA ILE A 118 1.84 33.23 -17.44
C ILE A 118 3.10 32.78 -18.20
N LEU A 119 3.44 31.50 -18.14
CA LEU A 119 4.64 30.97 -18.80
C LEU A 119 4.41 30.71 -20.30
N LYS A 120 3.22 30.24 -20.70
CA LYS A 120 2.88 30.05 -22.13
C LYS A 120 2.85 31.34 -22.92
N SER A 121 2.25 32.40 -22.36
CA SER A 121 2.12 33.70 -23.04
C SER A 121 3.46 34.36 -23.36
N LYS A 122 4.56 33.88 -22.76
CA LYS A 122 5.92 34.35 -23.04
C LYS A 122 6.80 33.39 -23.84
N GLU A 123 6.44 32.12 -23.97
CA GLU A 123 7.12 31.23 -24.94
C GLU A 123 6.83 31.65 -26.40
N THR A 124 5.67 32.25 -26.65
CA THR A 124 5.26 32.72 -27.99
C THR A 124 5.94 34.01 -28.43
N ASN A 125 6.34 34.85 -27.47
CA ASN A 125 7.12 36.05 -27.74
C ASN A 125 8.60 35.64 -27.71
N ASN A 126 9.11 35.31 -28.88
CA ASN A 126 10.38 34.69 -29.23
C ASN A 126 11.65 35.32 -28.61
N GLU A 127 11.75 35.35 -27.27
CA GLU A 127 12.98 35.56 -26.54
C GLU A 127 13.38 34.22 -25.94
N MET A 128 14.29 33.54 -26.62
CA MET A 128 15.13 32.53 -26.03
C MET A 128 16.03 33.22 -24.99
N ILE A 129 15.48 33.58 -23.82
CA ILE A 129 16.22 34.24 -22.74
C ILE A 129 17.12 33.19 -22.09
N CYS A 130 18.26 32.99 -22.70
CA CYS A 130 19.52 32.89 -21.97
C CYS A 130 19.75 34.26 -21.28
N ILE A 131 20.38 34.24 -20.09
CA ILE A 131 20.97 35.42 -19.43
C ILE A 131 20.00 36.23 -18.54
N GLN A 132 19.51 35.61 -17.45
CA GLN A 132 19.71 36.06 -16.06
C GLN A 132 18.68 35.40 -15.10
N PRO A 133 19.09 34.75 -14.00
CA PRO A 133 18.20 34.05 -13.05
C PRO A 133 17.20 34.96 -12.33
N GLN A 134 17.43 36.27 -12.33
CA GLN A 134 16.75 37.25 -11.48
C GLN A 134 15.41 37.73 -12.07
N SER A 135 15.19 37.57 -13.39
CA SER A 135 14.01 38.11 -14.07
C SER A 135 12.83 37.13 -14.17
N ARG A 136 13.04 35.81 -14.01
CA ARG A 136 11.97 34.79 -14.14
C ARG A 136 11.10 34.67 -12.90
N THR A 137 11.70 34.72 -11.71
CA THR A 137 10.95 34.70 -10.44
C THR A 137 10.06 35.94 -10.30
N LYS A 138 10.47 37.10 -10.84
CA LYS A 138 9.69 38.34 -10.79
C LYS A 138 8.31 38.28 -11.47
N LEU A 139 8.09 37.33 -12.38
CA LEU A 139 6.81 37.16 -13.09
C LEU A 139 5.72 36.46 -12.28
N ILE A 140 6.14 35.53 -11.42
CA ILE A 140 5.21 34.69 -10.69
C ILE A 140 4.92 35.36 -9.36
N LYS A 141 3.66 35.29 -8.91
CA LYS A 141 3.28 35.84 -7.61
C LYS A 141 4.15 35.21 -6.53
N LYS A 142 4.73 36.05 -5.65
CA LYS A 142 5.55 35.62 -4.51
C LYS A 142 4.81 34.66 -3.55
N SER A 143 3.47 34.69 -3.57
CA SER A 143 2.59 33.81 -2.80
C SER A 143 2.46 32.39 -3.38
N SER A 144 2.84 32.16 -4.63
CA SER A 144 2.72 30.83 -5.25
C SER A 144 3.68 29.82 -4.62
N ALA A 145 3.27 28.55 -4.59
CA ALA A 145 4.06 27.48 -4.00
C ALA A 145 5.34 27.16 -4.81
N ILE A 146 5.39 27.56 -6.08
CA ILE A 146 6.47 27.26 -7.02
C ILE A 146 7.44 28.43 -7.25
N TYR A 147 7.16 29.63 -6.72
CA TYR A 147 8.01 30.82 -6.90
C TYR A 147 9.49 30.56 -6.56
N LYS A 148 9.76 29.82 -5.49
CA LYS A 148 11.12 29.52 -5.02
C LYS A 148 11.88 28.52 -5.91
N LEU A 149 11.20 27.89 -6.87
CA LEU A 149 11.72 26.79 -7.68
C LEU A 149 12.15 27.21 -9.09
N ASP A 150 12.12 28.52 -9.41
CA ASP A 150 12.43 29.06 -10.75
C ASP A 150 11.77 28.23 -11.87
N PRO A 151 10.43 28.13 -11.92
CA PRO A 151 9.77 27.17 -12.79
C PRO A 151 9.99 27.52 -14.27
N ARG A 152 10.33 26.51 -15.07
CA ARG A 152 10.51 26.59 -16.51
C ARG A 152 9.49 25.71 -17.21
N LEU A 153 8.84 26.22 -18.25
CA LEU A 153 8.00 25.43 -19.14
C LEU A 153 8.89 24.83 -20.24
N VAL A 154 8.77 23.52 -20.48
CA VAL A 154 9.43 22.80 -21.57
C VAL A 154 8.46 21.74 -22.08
N ASP A 155 8.16 21.74 -23.39
CA ASP A 155 7.20 20.82 -24.02
C ASP A 155 5.82 20.78 -23.33
N GLY A 156 5.41 21.89 -22.70
CA GLY A 156 4.18 21.99 -21.93
C GLY A 156 4.20 21.31 -20.55
N LEU A 157 5.38 20.98 -20.02
CA LEU A 157 5.59 20.52 -18.64
C LEU A 157 6.35 21.57 -17.82
N LEU A 158 5.93 21.78 -16.58
CA LEU A 158 6.63 22.60 -15.61
C LEU A 158 7.77 21.81 -14.98
N LEU A 159 8.99 22.29 -15.21
CA LEU A 159 10.23 21.77 -14.67
C LEU A 159 10.83 22.77 -13.68
N VAL A 160 11.56 22.24 -12.69
CA VAL A 160 12.42 23.04 -11.81
C VAL A 160 13.66 23.45 -12.59
N SER A 161 13.96 24.74 -12.62
CA SER A 161 15.29 25.24 -12.99
C SER A 161 16.18 25.29 -11.74
N GLY A 162 17.50 25.24 -11.91
CA GLY A 162 18.38 25.30 -10.75
C GLY A 162 19.84 25.54 -11.07
N ARG A 163 20.66 25.31 -10.04
CA ARG A 163 22.13 25.49 -10.06
C ARG A 163 22.86 24.32 -10.74
N LEU A 164 22.18 23.23 -11.05
CA LEU A 164 22.76 22.00 -11.60
C LEU A 164 22.90 22.00 -13.13
N ARG A 165 22.80 23.15 -13.79
CA ARG A 165 22.86 23.26 -15.27
C ARG A 165 24.13 22.66 -15.85
N SER A 166 25.27 22.97 -15.24
CA SER A 166 26.61 22.53 -15.69
C SER A 166 27.02 21.15 -15.17
N ALA A 167 26.20 20.48 -14.36
CA ALA A 167 26.55 19.17 -13.82
C ALA A 167 26.55 18.08 -14.90
N LEU A 168 27.40 17.06 -14.78
CA LEU A 168 27.42 15.89 -15.68
C LEU A 168 26.38 14.85 -15.23
N ILE A 169 25.12 15.27 -15.15
CA ILE A 169 23.98 14.48 -14.65
C ILE A 169 22.91 14.42 -15.76
N PRO A 170 22.10 13.35 -15.88
CA PRO A 170 21.00 13.32 -16.84
C PRO A 170 20.07 14.53 -16.70
N GLU A 171 19.57 15.01 -17.84
CA GLU A 171 18.74 16.21 -17.94
C GLU A 171 17.48 16.14 -17.06
N SER A 172 16.90 14.95 -16.88
CA SER A 172 15.74 14.72 -16.02
C SER A 172 15.99 14.97 -14.54
N ALA A 173 17.24 14.77 -14.09
CA ALA A 173 17.64 15.02 -12.71
C ALA A 173 18.11 16.46 -12.50
N LYS A 174 18.63 17.10 -13.56
CA LYS A 174 18.89 18.55 -13.56
C LYS A 174 17.60 19.35 -13.46
N HIS A 175 16.62 18.99 -14.30
CA HIS A 175 15.36 19.70 -14.45
C HIS A 175 14.20 18.78 -14.12
N GLN A 176 13.88 18.70 -12.83
CA GLN A 176 12.90 17.77 -12.30
C GLN A 176 11.47 18.28 -12.53
N VAL A 177 10.53 17.36 -12.80
CA VAL A 177 9.13 17.72 -13.05
C VAL A 177 8.45 18.14 -11.75
N ILE A 178 7.84 19.32 -11.72
CA ILE A 178 7.16 19.83 -10.52
C ILE A 178 5.84 19.10 -10.29
N LEU A 179 5.62 18.62 -9.08
CA LEU A 179 4.39 17.93 -8.69
C LEU A 179 3.76 18.53 -7.42
N PRO A 180 2.42 18.64 -7.38
CA PRO A 180 1.70 19.07 -6.19
C PRO A 180 1.78 18.01 -5.08
N LYS A 181 1.71 18.44 -3.81
CA LYS A 181 1.76 17.56 -2.64
C LYS A 181 0.52 16.66 -2.49
N ASP A 182 -0.65 17.24 -2.75
CA ASP A 182 -1.95 16.68 -2.32
C ASP A 182 -2.73 16.01 -3.46
N ASN A 183 -2.05 15.67 -4.56
CA ASN A 183 -2.66 14.95 -5.67
C ASN A 183 -2.47 13.43 -5.54
N HIS A 184 -3.48 12.66 -5.94
CA HIS A 184 -3.44 11.21 -6.03
C HIS A 184 -2.28 10.69 -6.88
N VAL A 185 -2.01 11.33 -8.03
CA VAL A 185 -0.90 10.94 -8.91
C VAL A 185 0.45 11.03 -8.20
N SER A 186 0.68 12.10 -7.44
CA SER A 186 1.90 12.26 -6.64
C SER A 186 2.04 11.14 -5.60
N ASN A 187 0.95 10.75 -4.95
CA ASN A 187 0.95 9.64 -4.00
C ASN A 187 1.28 8.30 -4.70
N LEU A 188 0.72 8.03 -5.89
CA LEU A 188 1.01 6.83 -6.67
C LEU A 188 2.47 6.76 -7.09
N ILE A 189 3.07 7.88 -7.50
CA ILE A 189 4.49 7.96 -7.88
C ILE A 189 5.38 7.68 -6.67
N ILE A 190 5.11 8.31 -5.53
CA ILE A 190 5.88 8.07 -4.29
C ILE A 190 5.75 6.61 -3.86
N GLN A 191 4.54 6.03 -3.92
CA GLN A 191 4.31 4.62 -3.59
C GLN A 191 5.05 3.69 -4.54
N TYR A 192 5.13 4.02 -5.84
CA TYR A 192 5.90 3.25 -6.82
C TYR A 192 7.38 3.20 -6.45
N TYR A 193 8.01 4.35 -6.17
CA TYR A 193 9.43 4.37 -5.77
C TYR A 193 9.68 3.74 -4.40
N HIS A 194 8.72 3.85 -3.48
CA HIS A 194 8.79 3.17 -2.19
C HIS A 194 8.80 1.64 -2.33
N LEU A 195 7.96 1.10 -3.22
CA LEU A 195 7.94 -0.34 -3.51
C LEU A 195 9.16 -0.77 -4.32
N ALA A 196 9.58 0.04 -5.31
CA ALA A 196 10.75 -0.24 -6.14
C ALA A 196 12.06 -0.26 -5.32
N SER A 197 12.14 0.51 -4.25
CA SER A 197 13.27 0.52 -3.31
C SER A 197 13.14 -0.49 -2.17
N VAL A 198 12.24 -1.47 -2.28
CA VAL A 198 12.07 -2.56 -1.31
C VAL A 198 11.87 -2.03 0.12
N HIS A 199 10.99 -1.06 0.28
CA HIS A 199 10.68 -0.44 1.58
C HIS A 199 11.86 0.26 2.26
N SER A 200 12.75 0.85 1.48
CA SER A 200 13.85 1.68 2.00
C SER A 200 13.38 2.88 2.81
N GLY A 201 14.31 3.43 3.59
CA GLY A 201 14.09 4.61 4.43
C GLY A 201 13.67 5.86 3.65
N ARG A 202 13.13 6.85 4.37
CA ARG A 202 12.60 8.10 3.81
C ARG A 202 13.58 8.81 2.88
N GLU A 203 14.82 9.00 3.33
CA GLU A 203 15.84 9.75 2.57
C GLU A 203 16.19 9.06 1.24
N HIS A 204 16.23 7.73 1.24
CA HIS A 204 16.51 6.96 0.03
C HIS A 204 15.39 7.09 -1.00
N VAL A 205 14.14 6.97 -0.56
CA VAL A 205 12.97 7.19 -1.43
C VAL A 205 12.94 8.63 -1.97
N LEU A 206 13.30 9.61 -1.13
CA LEU A 206 13.37 11.01 -1.54
C LEU A 206 14.43 11.23 -2.62
N SER A 207 15.63 10.64 -2.46
CA SER A 207 16.71 10.72 -3.44
C SER A 207 16.28 10.14 -4.79
N LEU A 208 15.68 8.94 -4.81
CA LEU A 208 15.16 8.32 -6.03
C LEU A 208 14.06 9.16 -6.70
N LEU A 209 13.18 9.74 -5.89
CA LEU A 209 12.14 10.63 -6.39
C LEU A 209 12.73 11.88 -7.05
N GLN A 210 13.72 12.51 -6.41
CA GLN A 210 14.42 13.71 -6.89
C GLN A 210 15.29 13.45 -8.14
N GLN A 211 15.49 12.21 -8.58
CA GLN A 211 16.14 11.99 -9.89
C GLN A 211 15.25 12.41 -11.06
N ARG A 212 13.94 12.57 -10.85
CA ARG A 212 12.97 12.88 -11.93
C ARG A 212 11.86 13.84 -11.53
N PHE A 213 11.48 13.88 -10.26
CA PHE A 213 10.30 14.58 -9.78
C PHE A 213 10.61 15.46 -8.57
N TRP A 214 10.12 16.70 -8.62
CA TRP A 214 10.14 17.61 -7.49
C TRP A 214 8.73 17.78 -6.92
N VAL A 215 8.42 17.00 -5.89
CA VAL A 215 7.15 17.13 -5.17
C VAL A 215 7.23 18.29 -4.16
N ILE A 216 6.28 19.22 -4.22
CA ILE A 216 6.21 20.33 -3.25
C ILE A 216 6.07 19.76 -1.83
N ARG A 217 6.97 20.15 -0.92
CA ARG A 217 7.06 19.58 0.44
C ARG A 217 7.17 18.04 0.45
N ALA A 218 7.97 17.48 -0.47
CA ALA A 218 8.17 16.04 -0.67
C ALA A 218 8.37 15.25 0.63
N ASN A 219 9.22 15.74 1.54
CA ASN A 219 9.49 15.10 2.83
C ASN A 219 8.23 14.75 3.63
N SER A 220 7.26 15.67 3.68
CA SER A 220 6.00 15.46 4.39
C SER A 220 5.11 14.42 3.71
N ALA A 221 5.07 14.43 2.36
CA ALA A 221 4.29 13.48 1.58
C ALA A 221 4.87 12.06 1.68
N VAL A 222 6.20 11.91 1.57
CA VAL A 222 6.91 10.64 1.71
C VAL A 222 6.72 10.09 3.12
N ARG A 223 6.92 10.88 4.18
CA ARG A 223 6.70 10.45 5.57
C ARG A 223 5.28 9.92 5.78
N ARG A 224 4.27 10.65 5.26
CA ARG A 224 2.84 10.26 5.36
C ARG A 224 2.56 8.92 4.67
N LEU A 225 3.19 8.64 3.53
CA LEU A 225 3.01 7.39 2.80
C LEU A 225 3.73 6.21 3.46
N LEU A 226 4.97 6.43 3.92
CA LEU A 226 5.75 5.39 4.60
C LEU A 226 5.11 4.97 5.92
N SER A 227 4.55 5.90 6.70
CA SER A 227 3.87 5.57 7.96
C SER A 227 2.58 4.76 7.77
N ARG A 228 1.95 4.85 6.60
CA ARG A 228 0.77 4.05 6.22
C ARG A 228 1.13 2.68 5.68
N CYS A 229 2.39 2.44 5.28
CA CYS A 229 2.83 1.16 4.77
C CYS A 229 2.89 0.12 5.91
N PHE A 230 2.09 -0.95 5.77
CA PHE A 230 2.06 -2.06 6.74
C PHE A 230 3.44 -2.72 6.91
N SER A 231 4.13 -3.04 5.81
CA SER A 231 5.46 -3.65 5.85
C SER A 231 6.49 -2.80 6.59
N CYS A 232 6.46 -1.47 6.39
CA CYS A 232 7.35 -0.57 7.11
C CYS A 232 7.00 -0.49 8.58
N ARG A 233 5.71 -0.35 8.90
CA ARG A 233 5.24 -0.28 10.29
C ARG A 233 5.61 -1.52 11.08
N ARG A 234 5.49 -2.70 10.48
CA ARG A 234 5.87 -3.97 11.11
C ARG A 234 7.38 -4.08 11.33
N ARG A 235 8.19 -3.63 10.37
CA ARG A 235 9.67 -3.68 10.47
C ARG A 235 10.26 -2.62 11.41
N GLN A 236 9.60 -1.46 11.50
CA GLN A 236 10.03 -0.31 12.32
C GLN A 236 9.23 -0.23 13.63
N ALA A 237 8.55 -1.30 14.03
CA ALA A 237 7.84 -1.33 15.30
C ALA A 237 8.88 -1.13 16.43
N PRO A 238 8.60 -0.25 17.41
CA PRO A 238 9.51 -0.09 18.54
C PRO A 238 9.63 -1.43 19.27
N VAL A 239 10.84 -1.71 19.77
CA VAL A 239 11.07 -2.88 20.63
C VAL A 239 10.22 -2.70 21.89
N ALA A 240 9.55 -3.77 22.33
CA ALA A 240 8.83 -3.75 23.58
C ALA A 240 9.82 -3.47 24.72
N GLU A 241 9.53 -2.46 25.52
CA GLU A 241 10.32 -2.18 26.72
C GLU A 241 9.99 -3.24 27.77
N GLN A 242 11.01 -3.92 28.29
CA GLN A 242 10.84 -4.86 29.39
C GLN A 242 10.46 -4.08 30.66
N LYS A 243 9.17 -4.03 30.98
CA LYS A 243 8.73 -3.58 32.30
C LYS A 243 8.99 -4.69 33.30
N MET A 244 9.93 -4.47 34.22
CA MET A 244 10.14 -5.41 35.33
C MET A 244 8.91 -5.40 36.23
N ALA A 245 8.32 -6.57 36.45
CA ALA A 245 7.26 -6.73 37.45
C ALA A 245 7.81 -6.50 38.86
N HIS A 246 6.93 -6.19 39.81
CA HIS A 246 7.31 -6.17 41.21
C HIS A 246 7.79 -7.57 41.63
N LEU A 247 8.84 -7.61 42.45
CA LEU A 247 9.33 -8.86 43.01
C LEU A 247 8.26 -9.47 43.92
N PRO A 248 8.08 -10.81 43.90
CA PRO A 248 7.15 -11.47 44.81
C PRO A 248 7.62 -11.32 46.26
N GLU A 249 6.68 -11.32 47.21
CA GLU A 249 6.93 -11.14 48.64
C GLU A 249 8.00 -12.09 49.20
N ASP A 250 8.03 -13.33 48.72
CA ASP A 250 9.01 -14.36 49.07
C ASP A 250 10.46 -13.97 48.79
N ARG A 251 10.69 -13.06 47.81
CA ARG A 251 12.04 -12.57 47.49
C ARG A 251 12.46 -11.37 48.34
N VAL A 252 11.51 -10.73 49.02
CA VAL A 252 11.74 -9.50 49.79
C VAL A 252 11.68 -9.78 51.30
N THR A 253 11.05 -10.88 51.72
CA THR A 253 10.91 -11.27 53.12
C THR A 253 12.18 -11.97 53.65
N ALA A 254 12.98 -11.25 54.43
CA ALA A 254 14.21 -11.78 55.04
C ALA A 254 13.98 -12.66 56.29
N ASN A 255 12.77 -12.65 56.86
CA ASN A 255 12.49 -13.20 58.19
C ASN A 255 11.88 -14.61 58.19
N LYS A 256 11.95 -15.34 57.06
CA LYS A 256 11.44 -16.72 56.97
C LYS A 256 12.58 -17.75 57.14
N PRO A 257 12.32 -18.92 57.75
CA PRO A 257 13.35 -19.96 57.89
C PRO A 257 13.82 -20.50 56.52
N PRO A 258 15.04 -21.07 56.45
CA PRO A 258 15.56 -21.64 55.22
C PRO A 258 14.63 -22.75 54.69
N PHE A 259 14.52 -22.90 53.36
CA PHE A 259 13.63 -23.86 52.68
C PHE A 259 12.13 -23.60 52.79
N THR A 260 11.68 -22.44 53.31
CA THR A 260 10.25 -22.07 53.28
C THR A 260 9.70 -21.91 51.86
N PHE A 261 10.47 -21.24 51.00
CA PHE A 261 10.15 -21.00 49.59
C PHE A 261 11.21 -21.66 48.71
N VAL A 262 10.81 -22.61 47.86
CA VAL A 262 11.75 -23.35 47.00
C VAL A 262 11.37 -23.22 45.53
N GLY A 263 12.33 -22.82 44.70
CA GLY A 263 12.20 -22.88 43.25
C GLY A 263 12.60 -24.27 42.75
N LEU A 264 11.81 -24.84 41.84
CA LEU A 264 12.05 -26.15 41.26
C LEU A 264 12.05 -26.04 39.73
N ASP A 265 13.13 -26.51 39.12
CA ASP A 265 13.36 -26.41 37.68
C ASP A 265 13.89 -27.74 37.12
N PHE A 266 13.61 -28.00 35.84
CA PHE A 266 14.15 -29.16 35.14
C PHE A 266 15.34 -28.76 34.29
N PHE A 267 16.48 -29.41 34.54
CA PHE A 267 17.67 -29.21 33.74
C PHE A 267 17.82 -30.29 32.66
N GLY A 268 17.74 -29.88 31.39
CA GLY A 268 18.32 -30.56 30.22
C GLY A 268 17.74 -31.93 29.81
N LEU A 269 18.18 -32.39 28.63
CA LEU A 269 17.88 -33.69 28.02
C LEU A 269 18.72 -34.83 28.65
N PHE A 270 18.79 -34.90 29.98
CA PHE A 270 19.50 -35.99 30.65
C PHE A 270 18.52 -37.07 31.08
N ILE A 271 18.82 -38.32 30.73
CA ILE A 271 18.03 -39.47 31.17
C ILE A 271 18.34 -39.70 32.65
N ALA A 272 17.49 -39.18 33.52
CA ALA A 272 17.56 -39.45 34.94
C ALA A 272 17.09 -40.88 35.19
N LYS A 273 17.97 -41.74 35.74
CA LYS A 273 17.63 -43.12 36.13
C LYS A 273 16.61 -43.21 37.28
N ARG A 274 16.34 -42.10 37.98
CA ARG A 274 15.45 -42.04 39.16
C ARG A 274 14.25 -41.14 38.89
N GLY A 275 13.08 -41.58 39.35
CA GLY A 275 11.82 -40.87 39.19
C GLY A 275 11.77 -39.52 39.90
N ARG A 276 10.92 -38.62 39.37
CA ARG A 276 10.77 -37.22 39.82
C ARG A 276 10.27 -37.10 41.27
N SER A 277 9.29 -37.92 41.65
CA SER A 277 8.72 -37.98 43.00
C SER A 277 9.74 -38.42 44.05
N GLU A 278 10.62 -39.35 43.68
CA GLU A 278 11.69 -39.86 44.52
C GLU A 278 12.73 -38.76 44.85
N ALA A 279 13.05 -37.91 43.89
CA ALA A 279 13.96 -36.78 44.09
C ALA A 279 13.39 -35.75 45.08
N LEU A 280 12.10 -35.40 44.92
CA LEU A 280 11.42 -34.49 45.84
C LEU A 280 11.29 -35.06 47.25
N ARG A 281 10.94 -36.35 47.39
CA ARG A 281 10.88 -37.02 48.71
C ARG A 281 12.23 -37.02 49.41
N ARG A 282 13.33 -37.27 48.68
CA ARG A 282 14.68 -37.19 49.24
C ARG A 282 15.06 -35.77 49.66
N PHE A 283 14.63 -34.76 48.91
CA PHE A 283 14.83 -33.37 49.29
C PHE A 283 14.14 -33.06 50.63
N ILE A 284 12.85 -33.42 50.74
CA ILE A 284 12.07 -33.21 51.97
C ILE A 284 12.68 -33.97 53.16
N GLY A 285 13.09 -35.22 52.97
CA GLY A 285 13.65 -36.04 54.05
C GLY A 285 15.07 -35.65 54.49
N ARG A 286 15.83 -34.89 53.69
CA ARG A 286 17.18 -34.42 54.03
C ARG A 286 17.23 -32.97 54.52
N ARG A 287 16.21 -32.19 54.16
CA ARG A 287 16.07 -30.79 54.52
C ARG A 287 14.83 -30.70 55.41
N GLU A 288 13.88 -29.87 55.01
CA GLU A 288 12.57 -29.75 55.62
C GLU A 288 11.50 -29.71 54.52
N LYS A 289 10.25 -29.88 54.91
CA LYS A 289 9.11 -29.75 54.00
C LYS A 289 8.89 -28.25 53.70
N PRO A 290 9.00 -27.81 52.43
CA PRO A 290 8.76 -26.41 52.09
C PRO A 290 7.29 -26.03 52.26
N GLU A 291 7.04 -24.76 52.59
CA GLU A 291 5.69 -24.17 52.66
C GLU A 291 5.15 -23.96 51.24
N GLN A 292 5.98 -23.46 50.32
CA GLN A 292 5.60 -23.27 48.92
C GLN A 292 6.74 -23.67 47.97
N ILE A 293 6.37 -24.36 46.89
CA ILE A 293 7.25 -24.71 45.77
C ILE A 293 6.79 -23.95 44.53
N ARG A 294 7.71 -23.27 43.84
CA ARG A 294 7.47 -22.58 42.56
C ARG A 294 8.18 -23.29 41.43
N SER A 295 7.47 -23.58 40.35
CA SER A 295 8.05 -24.12 39.12
C SER A 295 7.66 -23.26 37.91
N ASP A 296 8.26 -23.55 36.77
CA ASP A 296 7.75 -23.05 35.49
C ASP A 296 6.43 -23.75 35.11
N ASN A 297 5.80 -23.27 34.03
CA ASN A 297 4.60 -23.88 33.44
C ASN A 297 4.94 -25.10 32.56
N GLY A 298 6.06 -25.77 32.83
CA GLY A 298 6.46 -26.98 32.13
C GLY A 298 5.39 -28.08 32.29
N GLY A 299 5.04 -28.75 31.19
CA GLY A 299 3.94 -29.73 31.18
C GLY A 299 4.09 -30.87 32.20
N ASN A 300 5.31 -31.18 32.64
CA ASN A 300 5.60 -32.16 33.67
C ASN A 300 5.11 -31.73 35.07
N PHE A 301 5.23 -30.45 35.41
CA PHE A 301 4.78 -29.90 36.69
C PHE A 301 3.29 -29.62 36.69
N VAL A 302 2.78 -29.05 35.58
CA VAL A 302 1.35 -28.75 35.43
C VAL A 302 0.52 -30.04 35.52
N LYS A 303 0.94 -31.12 34.84
CA LYS A 303 0.25 -32.42 34.92
C LYS A 303 0.31 -33.02 36.33
N GLY A 304 1.48 -33.02 36.97
CA GLY A 304 1.63 -33.55 38.32
C GLY A 304 0.82 -32.77 39.36
N SER A 305 0.79 -31.43 39.25
CA SER A 305 -0.06 -30.60 40.10
C SER A 305 -1.54 -30.90 39.89
N LYS A 306 -1.98 -30.99 38.63
CA LYS A 306 -3.38 -31.30 38.31
C LYS A 306 -3.80 -32.68 38.82
N GLU A 307 -2.95 -33.68 38.64
CA GLU A 307 -3.17 -35.05 39.16
C GLU A 307 -3.27 -35.05 40.68
N THR A 308 -2.39 -34.32 41.37
CA THR A 308 -2.41 -34.20 42.83
C THR A 308 -3.65 -33.44 43.30
N SER A 309 -4.01 -32.33 42.66
CA SER A 309 -5.22 -31.57 42.97
C SER A 309 -6.50 -32.38 42.73
N ASN A 310 -6.55 -33.16 41.64
CA ASN A 310 -7.67 -34.06 41.36
C ASN A 310 -7.76 -35.18 42.39
N ALA A 311 -6.64 -35.82 42.75
CA ALA A 311 -6.60 -36.83 43.78
C ALA A 311 -7.01 -36.27 45.16
N ILE A 312 -6.57 -35.05 45.50
CA ILE A 312 -7.03 -34.35 46.71
C ILE A 312 -8.53 -34.06 46.64
N TRP A 313 -9.06 -33.66 45.48
CA TRP A 313 -10.48 -33.37 45.30
C TRP A 313 -11.36 -34.63 45.40
N GLU A 314 -10.92 -35.73 44.81
CA GLU A 314 -11.54 -37.05 44.91
C GLU A 314 -11.46 -37.59 46.36
N TRP A 315 -10.32 -37.44 47.02
CA TRP A 315 -10.12 -37.80 48.41
C TRP A 315 -10.97 -36.95 49.36
N ASN A 316 -11.08 -35.65 49.06
CA ASN A 316 -11.92 -34.71 49.79
C ASN A 316 -13.40 -35.11 49.74
N HIS A 317 -13.91 -35.75 48.69
CA HIS A 317 -15.30 -36.24 48.73
C HIS A 317 -15.51 -37.43 49.68
N GLN A 318 -14.49 -38.24 49.94
CA GLN A 318 -14.60 -39.41 50.82
C GLN A 318 -14.21 -39.11 52.27
N ASN A 319 -13.30 -38.16 52.48
CA ASN A 319 -12.80 -37.79 53.80
C ASN A 319 -13.32 -36.45 54.34
N ILE A 320 -13.95 -35.55 53.55
CA ILE A 320 -14.61 -34.38 54.14
C ILE A 320 -15.78 -34.83 55.04
N ASP A 321 -16.53 -35.86 54.66
CA ASP A 321 -17.60 -36.42 55.51
C ASP A 321 -17.04 -37.07 56.80
N ALA A 322 -15.87 -37.72 56.73
CA ALA A 322 -15.23 -38.35 57.88
C ALA A 322 -14.41 -37.39 58.75
N TYR A 323 -13.86 -36.32 58.17
CA TYR A 323 -12.93 -35.38 58.80
C TYR A 323 -13.62 -34.10 59.31
N LEU A 324 -14.72 -33.64 58.69
CA LEU A 324 -15.59 -32.60 59.29
C LEU A 324 -16.27 -33.08 60.58
N LEU A 325 -16.31 -34.38 60.82
CA LEU A 325 -16.71 -34.97 62.09
C LEU A 325 -15.59 -34.96 63.16
N GLN A 326 -14.32 -34.69 62.79
CA GLN A 326 -13.20 -34.83 63.73
C GLN A 326 -12.30 -33.59 63.90
N HIS A 327 -11.89 -32.82 62.90
CA HIS A 327 -10.96 -31.68 63.15
C HIS A 327 -11.00 -30.54 62.12
N GLU A 328 -11.17 -29.31 62.61
CA GLU A 328 -10.97 -28.06 61.88
C GLU A 328 -9.47 -27.79 61.61
N GLY A 329 -9.06 -27.67 60.34
CA GLY A 329 -7.73 -27.16 59.96
C GLY A 329 -7.24 -27.69 58.60
N ILE A 330 -7.39 -26.91 57.53
CA ILE A 330 -7.05 -27.29 56.14
C ILE A 330 -5.84 -26.49 55.61
N ILE A 331 -4.94 -27.19 54.89
CA ILE A 331 -3.82 -26.66 54.10
C ILE A 331 -4.28 -26.39 52.65
N THR A 332 -3.94 -25.23 52.08
CA THR A 332 -4.17 -24.87 50.67
C THR A 332 -2.87 -24.91 49.85
N LEU A 333 -2.90 -25.59 48.71
CA LEU A 333 -1.87 -25.48 47.66
C LEU A 333 -2.34 -24.44 46.64
N GLU A 334 -1.78 -23.23 46.69
CA GLU A 334 -2.00 -22.22 45.65
C GLU A 334 -0.95 -22.32 44.55
N VAL A 335 -1.39 -22.68 43.34
CA VAL A 335 -0.64 -22.44 42.11
C VAL A 335 -0.88 -20.99 41.70
N LYS A 336 -0.03 -20.08 42.15
CA LYS A 336 -0.06 -18.68 41.70
C LYS A 336 0.78 -18.53 40.43
N SER A 337 0.12 -18.12 39.36
CA SER A 337 0.75 -17.68 38.11
C SER A 337 1.53 -16.40 38.34
N ALA A 338 2.79 -16.35 37.92
CA ALA A 338 3.44 -15.08 37.62
C ALA A 338 2.83 -14.54 36.32
N GLY A 339 1.94 -13.56 36.46
CA GLY A 339 1.48 -12.71 35.36
C GLY A 339 2.50 -11.66 34.99
#